data_AF-A0AAW0VWZ2-F1
#
_entry.id   AF-A0AAW0VWZ2-F1
#
_cell.length_a   1.000
_cell.length_b   1.000
_cell.length_c   1.000
_cell.angle_alpha   90.00
_cell.angle_beta   90.00
_cell.angle_gamma   90.00
#
_symmetry.space_group_name_H-M   'P 1'
#
loop_
_entity.id
_entity.type
_entity.pdbx_description
1 polymer ?
#
loop_
_entity_poly.entity_id
_entity_poly.type
_entity_poly.pdbx_seq_one_letter_code
_entity_poly.pdbx_strand_id
1 'polypeptide(L)'
;KMAVMEGPLSKWTNVMKGWQYRWFVLDDSAGLLSYYTSKEKMVRGARRGCVRLKGAVVGIDDDDDSTFTITVDAKTFHFQAHDPDEREKWIRGLEDTIVRHTPSIRRWDPSKPAPTMADFDKKLIESDVYLQLLIEQTSVLEKHMLSTDDEADRQRCQDVITNVNTVLESIKHSIVLLQIAKNTAFPVNGVYHPCNAIPEGTSSASSSEGVVGGVPCALVPPDTVVPEMSYSSSEDEDFFDADDFTSTTPSQSPRTKSL
;
A
#
# COMPACT_ATOMS: atom_id res chain seq x y z
N LYS A 1 -18.51 11.02 -9.32
CA LYS A 1 -18.69 10.02 -8.25
C LYS A 1 -18.00 8.75 -8.71
N MET A 2 -16.74 8.49 -8.36
CA MET A 2 -16.08 7.26 -8.79
C MET A 2 -15.19 6.75 -7.65
N ALA A 3 -15.83 6.11 -6.66
CA ALA A 3 -15.10 5.13 -5.87
C ALA A 3 -14.75 3.98 -6.81
N VAL A 4 -13.48 3.60 -6.86
CA VAL A 4 -12.99 2.57 -7.79
C VAL A 4 -13.21 1.18 -7.20
N MET A 5 -13.19 1.09 -5.87
CA MET A 5 -13.35 -0.18 -5.17
C MET A 5 -14.10 0.03 -3.86
N GLU A 6 -15.07 -0.83 -3.60
CA GLU A 6 -15.71 -0.93 -2.29
C GLU A 6 -15.88 -2.40 -1.93
N GLY A 7 -15.89 -2.68 -0.64
CA GLY A 7 -16.02 -4.04 -0.17
C GLY A 7 -15.72 -4.17 1.32
N PRO A 8 -15.91 -5.36 1.86
CA PRO A 8 -15.62 -5.62 3.25
C PRO A 8 -14.16 -5.91 3.51
N LEU A 9 -13.67 -5.45 4.66
CA LEU A 9 -12.41 -5.91 5.24
C LEU A 9 -12.55 -6.02 6.75
N SER A 10 -11.82 -6.95 7.34
CA SER A 10 -11.61 -6.98 8.78
C SER A 10 -10.47 -6.03 9.14
N LYS A 11 -10.75 -5.07 10.03
CA LYS A 11 -9.77 -4.10 10.51
C LYS A 11 -9.44 -4.37 11.97
N TRP A 12 -8.16 -4.46 12.31
CA TRP A 12 -7.74 -4.52 13.71
C TRP A 12 -8.06 -3.19 14.43
N THR A 13 -8.64 -3.28 15.63
CA THR A 13 -9.04 -2.11 16.42
C THR A 13 -8.20 -1.92 17.67
N ASN A 14 -8.25 -2.86 18.61
CA ASN A 14 -7.40 -2.91 19.80
C ASN A 14 -7.43 -4.34 20.39
N VAL A 15 -6.63 -4.60 21.42
CA VAL A 15 -6.56 -5.92 22.08
C VAL A 15 -7.92 -6.37 22.64
N MET A 16 -8.77 -5.44 23.05
CA MET A 16 -10.08 -5.74 23.66
C MET A 16 -11.15 -6.14 22.63
N LYS A 17 -11.19 -5.46 21.47
CA LYS A 17 -12.21 -5.63 20.42
C LYS A 17 -11.71 -6.47 19.25
N GLY A 18 -10.40 -6.63 19.11
CA GLY A 18 -9.74 -7.40 18.06
C GLY A 18 -10.05 -6.92 16.64
N TRP A 19 -10.18 -7.90 15.74
CA TRP A 19 -10.60 -7.72 14.36
C TRP A 19 -12.08 -7.37 14.28
N GLN A 20 -12.41 -6.35 13.48
CA GLN A 20 -13.77 -5.87 13.32
C GLN A 20 -14.09 -5.71 11.84
N TYR A 21 -15.20 -6.30 11.41
CA TYR A 21 -15.71 -6.13 10.05
C TYR A 21 -16.11 -4.67 9.81
N ARG A 22 -15.65 -4.12 8.70
CA ARG A 22 -15.96 -2.76 8.25
C ARG A 22 -16.16 -2.76 6.73
N TRP A 23 -17.04 -1.87 6.28
CA TRP A 23 -17.20 -1.62 4.85
C TRP A 23 -16.23 -0.52 4.43
N PHE A 24 -15.39 -0.80 3.45
CA PHE A 24 -14.38 0.11 2.93
C PHE A 24 -14.76 0.63 1.55
N VAL A 25 -14.37 1.86 1.28
CA VAL A 25 -14.56 2.53 0.01
C VAL A 25 -13.26 3.25 -0.33
N LEU A 26 -12.64 2.85 -1.44
CA LEU A 26 -11.45 3.46 -2.01
C LEU A 26 -11.87 4.49 -3.05
N ASP A 27 -11.54 5.75 -2.75
CA ASP A 27 -11.67 6.87 -3.67
C ASP A 27 -10.32 7.14 -4.34
N ASP A 28 -10.14 6.59 -5.54
CA ASP A 28 -8.93 6.79 -6.36
C ASP A 28 -8.77 8.24 -6.81
N SER A 29 -9.84 9.02 -6.89
CA SER A 29 -9.75 10.44 -7.29
C SER A 29 -9.28 11.33 -6.14
N ALA A 30 -9.65 11.01 -4.91
CA ALA A 30 -9.29 11.76 -3.72
C ALA A 30 -8.04 11.21 -2.98
N GLY A 31 -7.62 9.99 -3.30
CA GLY A 31 -6.53 9.32 -2.58
C GLY A 31 -6.93 8.97 -1.15
N LEU A 32 -8.19 8.59 -0.94
CA LEU A 32 -8.76 8.34 0.37
C LEU A 32 -9.33 6.92 0.46
N LEU A 33 -8.95 6.20 1.52
CA LEU A 33 -9.59 4.95 1.92
C LEU A 33 -10.54 5.24 3.09
N SER A 34 -11.84 5.31 2.82
CA SER A 34 -12.88 5.56 3.83
C SER A 34 -13.45 4.26 4.37
N TYR A 35 -13.87 4.24 5.64
CA TYR A 35 -14.51 3.07 6.23
C TYR A 35 -15.75 3.41 7.06
N TYR A 36 -16.64 2.44 7.11
CA TYR A 36 -17.97 2.52 7.71
C TYR A 36 -18.20 1.30 8.60
N THR A 37 -19.06 1.44 9.61
CA THR A 37 -19.41 0.30 10.49
C THR A 37 -20.20 -0.78 9.78
N SER A 38 -20.90 -0.44 8.68
CA SER A 38 -21.61 -1.36 7.78
C SER A 38 -21.85 -0.71 6.41
N LYS A 39 -22.24 -1.53 5.42
CA LYS A 39 -22.66 -1.04 4.09
C LYS A 39 -23.89 -0.12 4.17
N GLU A 40 -24.83 -0.43 5.05
CA GLU A 40 -26.02 0.42 5.28
C GLU A 40 -25.64 1.82 5.78
N LYS A 41 -24.67 1.91 6.70
CA LYS A 41 -24.16 3.19 7.20
C LYS A 41 -23.40 3.97 6.12
N MET A 42 -22.73 3.28 5.19
CA MET A 42 -22.16 3.90 4.00
C MET A 42 -23.22 4.52 3.10
N VAL A 43 -24.31 3.81 2.79
CA VAL A 43 -25.41 4.33 1.95
C VAL A 43 -26.04 5.57 2.59
N ARG A 44 -26.13 5.61 3.93
CA ARG A 44 -26.58 6.77 4.72
C ARG A 44 -25.54 7.88 4.85
N GLY A 45 -24.33 7.72 4.31
CA GLY A 45 -23.24 8.71 4.39
C GLY A 45 -22.57 8.84 5.77
N ALA A 46 -22.86 7.94 6.72
CA ALA A 46 -22.34 7.99 8.09
C ALA A 46 -20.90 7.45 8.18
N ARG A 47 -19.94 8.20 7.63
CA ARG A 47 -18.50 7.82 7.58
C ARG A 47 -17.89 7.75 8.97
N ARG A 48 -17.26 6.62 9.31
CA ARG A 48 -16.61 6.43 10.62
C ARG A 48 -15.19 6.99 10.67
N GLY A 49 -14.48 6.93 9.55
CA GLY A 49 -13.13 7.47 9.40
C GLY A 49 -12.61 7.30 7.97
N CYS A 50 -11.46 7.90 7.69
CA CYS A 50 -10.74 7.74 6.43
C CYS A 50 -9.23 7.78 6.66
N VAL A 51 -8.50 7.10 5.78
CA VAL A 51 -7.04 7.10 5.70
C VAL A 51 -6.64 7.84 4.43
N ARG A 52 -5.71 8.79 4.54
CA ARG A 52 -5.12 9.46 3.38
C ARG A 52 -4.00 8.57 2.84
N LEU A 53 -4.07 8.22 1.57
CA LEU A 53 -3.14 7.28 0.93
C LEU A 53 -1.89 7.95 0.35
N LYS A 54 -1.85 9.28 0.30
CA LYS A 54 -0.65 10.02 -0.11
C LYS A 54 0.53 9.67 0.80
N GLY A 55 1.57 9.06 0.24
CA GLY A 55 2.77 8.63 0.97
C GLY A 55 2.56 7.40 1.85
N ALA A 56 1.44 6.70 1.73
CA ALA A 56 1.22 5.45 2.46
C ALA A 56 2.06 4.31 1.84
N VAL A 57 2.39 3.31 2.66
CA VAL A 57 3.11 2.09 2.24
C VAL A 57 2.23 0.89 2.57
N VAL A 58 2.06 0.00 1.60
CA VAL A 58 1.37 -1.29 1.80
C VAL A 58 2.42 -2.34 2.19
N GLY A 59 2.15 -3.10 3.24
CA GLY A 59 3.00 -4.22 3.68
C GLY A 59 2.24 -5.53 3.59
N ILE A 60 2.88 -6.55 3.04
CA ILE A 60 2.36 -7.92 2.90
C ILE A 60 3.21 -8.82 3.80
N ASP A 61 2.58 -9.79 4.45
CA ASP A 61 3.24 -10.84 5.22
C ASP A 61 3.27 -12.11 4.36
N ASP A 62 4.43 -12.77 4.28
CA ASP A 62 4.62 -14.00 3.50
C ASP A 62 4.00 -15.22 4.21
N ASP A 63 3.71 -15.13 5.51
CA ASP A 63 3.16 -16.24 6.31
C ASP A 63 1.62 -16.32 6.27
N ASP A 64 0.92 -15.24 5.88
CA ASP A 64 -0.54 -15.17 5.85
C ASP A 64 -1.09 -14.57 4.55
N ASP A 65 -1.72 -15.44 3.75
CA ASP A 65 -2.27 -15.09 2.45
C ASP A 65 -3.51 -14.17 2.49
N SER A 66 -4.00 -13.79 3.67
CA SER A 66 -5.21 -12.97 3.82
C SER A 66 -4.97 -11.60 4.45
N THR A 67 -3.80 -11.35 5.06
CA THR A 67 -3.53 -10.10 5.77
C THR A 67 -2.62 -9.16 5.00
N PHE A 68 -2.81 -7.87 5.27
CA PHE A 68 -1.96 -6.81 4.78
C PHE A 68 -2.02 -5.61 5.73
N THR A 69 -1.07 -4.70 5.58
CA THR A 69 -0.98 -3.48 6.38
C THR A 69 -0.91 -2.26 5.50
N ILE A 70 -1.40 -1.14 6.02
CA ILE A 70 -1.17 0.19 5.45
C ILE A 70 -0.51 1.04 6.51
N THR A 71 0.69 1.53 6.22
CA THR A 71 1.44 2.42 7.11
C THR A 71 1.47 3.83 6.52
N VAL A 72 1.02 4.82 7.29
CA VAL A 72 1.05 6.25 6.91
C VAL A 72 1.32 7.09 8.14
N ASP A 73 2.18 8.11 8.02
CA ASP A 73 2.54 9.02 9.12
C ASP A 73 2.93 8.29 10.43
N ALA A 74 3.78 7.25 10.31
CA ALA A 74 4.20 6.37 11.40
C ALA A 74 3.08 5.58 12.10
N LYS A 75 1.89 5.52 11.49
CA LYS A 75 0.76 4.74 11.97
C LYS A 75 0.46 3.57 11.04
N THR A 76 0.49 2.36 11.60
CA THR A 76 0.18 1.13 10.87
C THR A 76 -1.25 0.67 11.15
N PHE A 77 -1.98 0.36 10.09
CA PHE A 77 -3.31 -0.21 10.12
C PHE A 77 -3.24 -1.64 9.58
N HIS A 78 -3.77 -2.59 10.35
CA HIS A 78 -3.83 -4.00 9.94
C HIS A 78 -5.20 -4.32 9.36
N PHE A 79 -5.19 -5.02 8.24
CA PHE A 79 -6.36 -5.47 7.50
C PHE A 79 -6.27 -6.96 7.20
N GLN A 80 -7.44 -7.58 7.09
CA GLN A 80 -7.60 -8.96 6.68
C GLN A 80 -8.75 -9.03 5.66
N ALA A 81 -8.47 -9.60 4.50
CA ALA A 81 -9.44 -9.89 3.44
C ALA A 81 -10.10 -11.26 3.68
N HIS A 82 -11.16 -11.57 2.92
CA HIS A 82 -11.83 -12.87 3.02
C HIS A 82 -10.96 -14.01 2.46
N ASP A 83 -10.24 -13.73 1.37
CA ASP A 83 -9.43 -14.68 0.64
C ASP A 83 -8.22 -13.99 -0.03
N PRO A 84 -7.24 -14.76 -0.56
CA PRO A 84 -6.04 -14.19 -1.16
C PRO A 84 -6.30 -13.38 -2.43
N ASP A 85 -7.33 -13.73 -3.20
CA ASP A 85 -7.69 -13.01 -4.43
C ASP A 85 -8.29 -11.63 -4.11
N GLU A 86 -9.13 -11.55 -3.08
CA GLU A 86 -9.68 -10.30 -2.57
C GLU A 86 -8.57 -9.43 -1.97
N ARG A 87 -7.64 -10.04 -1.20
CA ARG A 87 -6.44 -9.34 -0.68
C ARG A 87 -5.69 -8.68 -1.83
N GLU A 88 -5.35 -9.46 -2.84
CA GLU A 88 -4.58 -9.00 -3.99
C GLU A 88 -5.31 -7.90 -4.77
N LYS A 89 -6.62 -8.00 -4.91
CA LYS A 89 -7.44 -6.96 -5.52
C LYS A 89 -7.38 -5.64 -4.73
N TRP A 90 -7.46 -5.71 -3.40
CA TRP A 90 -7.33 -4.53 -2.54
C TRP A 90 -5.94 -3.93 -2.60
N ILE A 91 -4.89 -4.76 -2.53
CA ILE A 91 -3.50 -4.32 -2.62
C ILE A 91 -3.28 -3.56 -3.92
N ARG A 92 -3.62 -4.14 -5.07
CA ARG A 92 -3.46 -3.49 -6.38
C ARG A 92 -4.17 -2.14 -6.44
N GLY A 93 -5.44 -2.08 -6.02
CA GLY A 93 -6.19 -0.82 -6.03
C GLY A 93 -5.58 0.25 -5.12
N LEU A 94 -5.11 -0.16 -3.93
CA LEU A 94 -4.45 0.73 -2.97
C LEU A 94 -3.11 1.23 -3.50
N GLU A 95 -2.27 0.35 -4.01
CA GLU A 95 -0.97 0.70 -4.58
C GLU A 95 -1.11 1.67 -5.77
N ASP A 96 -2.02 1.38 -6.70
CA ASP A 96 -2.31 2.26 -7.84
C ASP A 96 -2.73 3.67 -7.36
N THR A 97 -3.61 3.71 -6.36
CA THR A 97 -4.08 4.98 -5.77
C THR A 97 -2.93 5.72 -5.07
N ILE A 98 -2.10 5.01 -4.29
CA ILE A 98 -0.95 5.57 -3.60
C ILE A 98 0.04 6.16 -4.61
N VAL A 99 0.37 5.43 -5.68
CA VAL A 99 1.30 5.88 -6.73
C VAL A 99 0.77 7.13 -7.43
N ARG A 100 -0.54 7.17 -7.72
CA ARG A 100 -1.19 8.32 -8.35
C ARG A 100 -1.12 9.57 -7.47
N HIS A 101 -1.37 9.42 -6.17
CA HIS A 101 -1.51 10.52 -5.21
C HIS A 101 -0.25 10.92 -4.47
N THR A 102 0.75 10.04 -4.46
CA THR A 102 2.08 10.36 -3.96
C THR A 102 2.79 11.10 -5.08
N PRO A 103 3.00 12.42 -4.99
CA PRO A 103 3.94 13.09 -5.88
C PRO A 103 5.26 12.37 -5.64
N SER A 104 5.67 11.60 -6.64
CA SER A 104 6.81 10.72 -6.50
C SER A 104 7.94 11.53 -5.88
N ILE A 105 8.41 11.12 -4.70
CA ILE A 105 9.72 11.52 -4.19
C ILE A 105 10.82 11.17 -5.21
N ARG A 106 10.47 10.35 -6.22
CA ARG A 106 11.21 10.07 -7.45
C ARG A 106 10.46 10.46 -8.72
N ARG A 107 9.70 11.56 -8.75
CA ARG A 107 9.20 12.07 -10.03
C ARG A 107 10.44 12.69 -10.62
N TRP A 108 11.01 11.94 -11.56
CA TRP A 108 11.85 12.48 -12.59
C TRP A 108 11.36 13.90 -12.89
N ASP A 109 12.18 14.89 -12.57
CA ASP A 109 11.90 16.28 -12.85
C ASP A 109 11.59 16.36 -14.35
N PRO A 110 10.37 16.75 -14.77
CA PRO A 110 10.02 16.80 -16.20
C PRO A 110 10.94 17.73 -17.00
N SER A 111 11.66 18.64 -16.32
CA SER A 111 12.68 19.50 -16.93
C SER A 111 14.02 18.80 -17.19
N LYS A 112 14.25 17.64 -16.58
CA LYS A 112 15.43 16.81 -16.85
C LYS A 112 15.14 15.87 -18.04
N PRO A 113 16.16 15.51 -18.85
CA PRO A 113 16.02 14.52 -19.94
C PRO A 113 15.95 13.06 -19.46
N ALA A 114 14.88 12.32 -19.79
CA ALA A 114 14.60 10.97 -19.28
C ALA A 114 15.86 10.06 -19.20
N PRO A 115 16.02 9.24 -18.13
CA PRO A 115 17.21 8.42 -17.94
C PRO A 115 17.45 7.51 -19.14
N THR A 116 18.66 7.52 -19.65
CA THR A 116 19.07 6.68 -20.77
C THR A 116 19.66 5.36 -20.29
N MET A 117 19.75 4.37 -21.19
CA MET A 117 20.53 3.15 -20.92
C MET A 117 22.01 3.44 -20.62
N ALA A 118 22.57 4.50 -21.21
CA ALA A 118 23.93 4.92 -20.89
C ALA A 118 24.05 5.46 -19.45
N ASP A 119 23.02 6.12 -18.93
CA ASP A 119 22.97 6.57 -17.53
C ASP A 119 22.88 5.38 -16.57
N PHE A 120 22.12 4.35 -16.94
CA PHE A 120 22.09 3.08 -16.21
C PHE A 120 23.46 2.41 -16.19
N ASP A 121 24.13 2.31 -17.33
CA ASP A 121 25.45 1.69 -17.43
C ASP A 121 26.51 2.44 -16.62
N LYS A 122 26.47 3.77 -16.68
CA LYS A 122 27.31 4.62 -15.85
C LYS A 122 27.06 4.36 -14.36
N LYS A 123 25.80 4.25 -13.94
CA LYS A 123 25.43 3.99 -12.54
C LYS A 123 25.79 2.58 -12.09
N LEU A 124 25.73 1.60 -12.98
CA LEU A 124 26.17 0.24 -12.71
C LEU A 124 27.68 0.20 -12.47
N ILE A 125 28.46 0.81 -13.35
CA ILE A 125 29.92 0.94 -13.20
C ILE A 125 30.28 1.71 -11.92
N GLU A 126 29.57 2.79 -11.61
CA GLU A 126 29.75 3.57 -10.38
C GLU A 126 29.48 2.71 -9.13
N SER A 127 28.46 1.85 -9.17
CA SER A 127 28.14 0.92 -8.09
C SER A 127 29.23 -0.15 -7.92
N ASP A 128 29.77 -0.68 -9.03
CA ASP A 128 30.90 -1.61 -9.02
C ASP A 128 32.16 -0.97 -8.40
N VAL A 129 32.44 0.30 -8.73
CA VAL A 129 33.55 1.06 -8.15
C VAL A 129 33.37 1.25 -6.65
N TYR A 130 32.16 1.60 -6.19
CA TYR A 130 31.88 1.72 -4.75
C TYR A 130 31.98 0.39 -4.02
N LEU A 131 31.51 -0.70 -4.64
CA LEU A 131 31.68 -2.05 -4.10
C LEU A 131 33.16 -2.38 -3.93
N GLN A 132 33.99 -2.07 -4.94
CA GLN A 132 35.43 -2.32 -4.87
C GLN A 132 36.12 -1.52 -3.77
N LEU A 133 35.73 -0.25 -3.57
CA LEU A 133 36.24 0.58 -2.48
C LEU A 133 35.87 0.00 -1.11
N LEU A 134 34.64 -0.49 -0.94
CA LEU A 134 34.22 -1.14 0.30
C LEU A 134 35.01 -2.43 0.57
N ILE A 135 35.29 -3.23 -0.46
CA ILE A 135 36.13 -4.44 -0.34
C ILE A 135 37.54 -4.05 0.13
N GLU A 136 38.13 -3.02 -0.47
CA GLU A 136 39.46 -2.54 -0.07
C GLU A 136 39.48 -2.05 1.38
N GLN A 137 38.51 -1.23 1.78
CA GLN A 137 38.38 -0.74 3.15
C GLN A 137 38.18 -1.89 4.15
N THR A 138 37.40 -2.90 3.78
CA THR A 138 37.20 -4.11 4.60
C THR A 138 38.52 -4.85 4.80
N SER A 139 39.31 -5.02 3.73
CA SER A 139 40.63 -5.68 3.82
C SER A 139 41.64 -4.87 4.66
N VAL A 140 41.58 -3.54 4.62
CA VAL A 140 42.39 -2.68 5.51
C VAL A 140 41.97 -2.86 6.97
N LEU A 141 40.67 -2.93 7.24
CA LEU A 141 40.14 -3.14 8.59
C LEU A 141 40.51 -4.53 9.13
N GLU A 142 40.45 -5.56 8.30
CA GLU A 142 40.91 -6.92 8.64
C GLU A 142 42.40 -6.93 9.02
N LYS A 143 43.25 -6.25 8.24
CA LYS A 143 44.68 -6.13 8.57
C LYS A 143 44.91 -5.39 9.88
N HIS A 144 44.17 -4.30 10.11
CA HIS A 144 44.25 -3.54 11.37
C HIS A 144 43.87 -4.41 12.57
N MET A 145 42.78 -5.18 12.45
CA MET A 145 42.33 -6.13 13.46
C MET A 145 43.39 -7.19 13.80
N LEU A 146 44.10 -7.70 12.79
CA LEU A 146 45.19 -8.67 12.97
C LEU A 146 46.45 -8.05 13.60
N SER A 147 46.67 -6.75 13.44
CA SER A 147 47.84 -6.04 13.98
C SER A 147 47.64 -5.44 15.38
N THR A 148 46.40 -5.39 15.87
CA THR A 148 46.06 -4.79 17.17
C THR A 148 46.27 -5.79 18.30
N ASP A 149 46.98 -5.37 19.36
CA ASP A 149 47.17 -6.14 20.60
C ASP A 149 46.01 -5.98 21.61
N ASP A 150 45.11 -5.01 21.38
CA ASP A 150 43.93 -4.78 22.20
C ASP A 150 42.77 -5.71 21.80
N GLU A 151 42.47 -6.68 22.66
CA GLU A 151 41.37 -7.64 22.47
C GLU A 151 39.99 -6.96 22.35
N ALA A 152 39.74 -5.86 23.06
CA ALA A 152 38.46 -5.18 23.01
C ALA A 152 38.26 -4.47 21.66
N ASP A 153 39.32 -3.84 21.14
CA ASP A 153 39.29 -3.22 19.82
C ASP A 153 39.29 -4.26 18.69
N ARG A 154 39.94 -5.41 18.90
CA ARG A 154 39.86 -6.55 17.97
C ARG A 154 38.43 -7.07 17.85
N GLN A 155 37.74 -7.26 18.97
CA GLN A 155 36.35 -7.71 18.96
C GLN A 155 35.42 -6.70 18.27
N ARG A 156 35.59 -5.40 18.53
CA ARG A 156 34.82 -4.35 17.84
C ARG A 156 35.05 -4.37 16.33
N CYS A 157 36.30 -4.51 15.89
CA CYS A 157 36.62 -4.62 14.46
C CYS A 157 35.97 -5.87 13.84
N GLN A 158 35.98 -7.01 14.55
CA GLN A 158 35.37 -8.25 14.10
C GLN A 158 33.85 -8.12 13.89
N ASP A 159 33.16 -7.46 14.82
CA ASP A 159 31.72 -7.22 14.72
C ASP A 159 31.40 -6.31 13.51
N VAL A 160 32.19 -5.26 13.31
CA VAL A 160 32.07 -4.36 12.16
C VAL A 160 32.33 -5.09 10.84
N ILE A 161 33.40 -5.89 10.75
CA ILE A 161 33.73 -6.68 9.55
C ILE A 161 32.61 -7.65 9.21
N THR A 162 32.03 -8.31 10.22
CA THR A 162 30.91 -9.24 10.01
C THR A 162 29.71 -8.53 9.39
N ASN A 163 29.33 -7.37 9.92
CA ASN A 163 28.24 -6.57 9.38
C ASN A 163 28.54 -6.05 7.97
N VAL A 164 29.76 -5.55 7.73
CA VAL A 164 30.18 -5.04 6.41
C VAL A 164 30.17 -6.17 5.38
N ASN A 165 30.59 -7.38 5.73
CA ASN A 165 30.52 -8.54 4.84
C ASN A 165 29.07 -8.89 4.45
N THR A 166 28.11 -8.80 5.38
CA THR A 166 26.68 -8.98 5.03
C THR A 166 26.20 -7.90 4.05
N VAL A 167 26.62 -6.65 4.24
CA VAL A 167 26.29 -5.54 3.32
C VAL A 167 26.94 -5.74 1.95
N LEU A 168 28.20 -6.18 1.91
CA LEU A 168 28.92 -6.49 0.67
C LEU A 168 28.19 -7.56 -0.15
N GLU A 169 27.76 -8.66 0.47
CA GLU A 169 26.99 -9.70 -0.22
C GLU A 169 25.65 -9.19 -0.75
N SER A 170 24.97 -8.34 0.02
CA SER A 170 23.71 -7.71 -0.41
C SER A 170 23.90 -6.79 -1.62
N ILE A 171 24.99 -6.01 -1.64
CA ILE A 171 25.35 -5.13 -2.76
C ILE A 171 25.72 -5.95 -4.01
N LYS A 172 26.54 -6.99 -3.85
CA LYS A 172 26.91 -7.91 -4.94
C LYS A 172 25.67 -8.53 -5.57
N HIS A 173 24.75 -9.05 -4.75
CA HIS A 173 23.51 -9.64 -5.24
C HIS A 173 22.67 -8.61 -6.01
N SER A 174 22.55 -7.39 -5.49
CA SER A 174 21.81 -6.30 -6.14
C SER A 174 22.40 -5.95 -7.52
N ILE A 175 23.72 -5.87 -7.64
CA ILE A 175 24.41 -5.61 -8.92
C ILE A 175 24.12 -6.73 -9.92
N VAL A 176 24.18 -8.00 -9.49
CA VAL A 176 23.85 -9.15 -10.34
C VAL A 176 22.40 -9.09 -10.83
N LEU A 177 21.45 -8.80 -9.94
CA LEU A 177 20.04 -8.64 -10.33
C LEU A 177 19.84 -7.50 -11.33
N LEU A 178 20.54 -6.37 -11.14
CA LEU A 178 20.50 -5.24 -12.07
C LEU A 178 21.07 -5.61 -13.44
N GLN A 179 22.14 -6.40 -13.48
CA GLN A 179 22.71 -6.92 -14.73
C GLN A 179 21.76 -7.90 -15.44
N ILE A 180 21.12 -8.80 -14.68
CA ILE A 180 20.11 -9.72 -15.20
C ILE A 180 18.94 -8.93 -15.78
N ALA A 181 18.40 -7.97 -15.03
CA ALA A 181 17.28 -7.12 -15.46
C ALA A 181 17.63 -6.32 -16.72
N LYS A 182 18.86 -5.79 -16.82
CA LYS A 182 19.35 -5.12 -18.03
C LYS A 182 19.38 -6.09 -19.22
N ASN A 183 19.93 -7.28 -19.02
CA ASN A 183 20.08 -8.28 -20.08
C ASN A 183 18.74 -8.89 -20.54
N THR A 184 17.74 -8.97 -19.66
CA THR A 184 16.39 -9.41 -20.01
C THR A 184 15.61 -8.32 -20.73
N ALA A 185 15.80 -7.05 -20.37
CA ALA A 185 15.17 -5.92 -21.05
C ALA A 185 15.78 -5.64 -22.45
N PHE A 186 17.08 -5.87 -22.62
CA PHE A 186 17.82 -5.61 -23.87
C PHE A 186 18.79 -6.76 -24.23
N PRO A 187 18.29 -7.91 -24.69
CA PRO A 187 19.12 -9.08 -24.98
C PRO A 187 20.05 -8.82 -26.17
N VAL A 188 21.35 -9.05 -25.98
CA VAL A 188 22.41 -8.79 -26.97
C VAL A 188 22.30 -9.70 -28.22
N ASN A 189 21.59 -10.84 -28.14
CA ASN A 189 21.56 -11.87 -29.18
C ASN A 189 20.16 -12.19 -29.75
N GLY A 190 19.23 -11.23 -29.78
CA GLY A 190 18.09 -11.27 -30.71
C GLY A 190 17.13 -12.47 -30.62
N VAL A 191 16.94 -13.10 -29.46
CA VAL A 191 15.87 -14.09 -29.25
C VAL A 191 15.10 -13.75 -27.98
N TYR A 192 13.81 -13.46 -28.14
CA TYR A 192 12.85 -13.27 -27.07
C TYR A 192 12.45 -14.61 -26.46
N HIS A 193 12.34 -14.66 -25.14
CA HIS A 193 11.23 -15.36 -24.49
C HIS A 193 10.39 -14.33 -23.73
N PRO A 194 9.17 -14.02 -24.19
CA PRO A 194 8.25 -13.22 -23.40
C PRO A 194 7.71 -14.11 -22.27
N CYS A 195 8.08 -13.80 -21.02
CA CYS A 195 7.24 -14.20 -19.89
C CYS A 195 6.03 -13.26 -19.87
N ASN A 196 4.95 -13.70 -20.51
CA ASN A 196 3.53 -13.43 -20.23
C ASN A 196 2.71 -13.49 -21.52
N ALA A 197 2.38 -14.71 -21.95
CA ALA A 197 1.20 -14.95 -22.77
C ALA A 197 0.16 -15.65 -21.89
N ILE A 198 -0.88 -14.90 -21.53
CA ILE A 198 -2.17 -15.43 -21.08
C ILE A 198 -2.63 -16.44 -22.15
N PRO A 199 -2.96 -17.69 -21.83
CA PRO A 199 -3.61 -18.57 -22.79
C PRO A 199 -5.11 -18.27 -22.77
N GLU A 200 -5.52 -17.24 -23.52
CA GLU A 200 -6.92 -17.11 -23.95
C GLU A 200 -6.99 -17.33 -25.46
N GLY A 201 -7.76 -18.34 -25.85
CA GLY A 201 -8.34 -18.41 -27.19
C GLY A 201 -8.35 -19.79 -27.84
N THR A 202 -9.28 -20.65 -27.44
CA THR A 202 -9.95 -21.51 -28.42
C THR A 202 -11.34 -20.95 -28.65
N SER A 203 -11.51 -20.10 -29.65
CA SER A 203 -12.76 -20.06 -30.42
C SER A 203 -12.53 -19.46 -31.80
N SER A 204 -13.02 -20.23 -32.74
CA SER A 204 -13.01 -20.12 -34.19
C SER A 204 -13.45 -18.78 -34.77
N ALA A 205 -12.75 -18.40 -35.83
CA ALA A 205 -13.12 -17.36 -36.79
C ALA A 205 -14.47 -17.64 -37.48
N SER A 206 -15.22 -16.56 -37.75
CA SER A 206 -15.94 -16.42 -39.02
C SER A 206 -16.13 -14.94 -39.36
N SER A 207 -15.97 -14.67 -40.64
CA SER A 207 -15.85 -13.42 -41.38
C SER A 207 -17.19 -12.80 -41.79
N SER A 208 -17.28 -11.46 -41.88
CA SER A 208 -17.89 -10.74 -43.02
C SER A 208 -17.84 -9.20 -42.88
N GLU A 209 -17.20 -8.59 -43.88
CA GLU A 209 -17.47 -7.35 -44.66
C GLU A 209 -18.31 -6.18 -44.12
N GLY A 210 -17.86 -4.94 -44.41
CA GLY A 210 -18.76 -3.87 -44.88
C GLY A 210 -18.60 -2.41 -44.38
N VAL A 211 -17.73 -1.61 -45.01
CA VAL A 211 -18.03 -0.29 -45.64
C VAL A 211 -18.48 0.95 -44.78
N VAL A 212 -17.58 1.96 -44.76
CA VAL A 212 -17.74 3.44 -44.94
C VAL A 212 -18.44 4.33 -43.89
N GLY A 213 -17.77 5.47 -43.59
CA GLY A 213 -18.44 6.77 -43.35
C GLY A 213 -17.91 7.54 -42.14
N GLY A 214 -17.50 8.81 -42.32
CA GLY A 214 -16.78 9.61 -41.33
C GLY A 214 -17.61 10.60 -40.48
N VAL A 215 -16.82 11.48 -39.84
CA VAL A 215 -17.08 12.80 -39.23
C VAL A 215 -17.21 12.85 -37.66
N PRO A 216 -16.50 13.78 -36.98
CA PRO A 216 -16.40 13.89 -35.51
C PRO A 216 -17.26 15.03 -34.91
N CYS A 217 -17.50 15.01 -33.59
CA CYS A 217 -17.89 16.16 -32.73
C CYS A 217 -17.82 15.69 -31.26
N ALA A 218 -16.92 16.19 -30.39
CA ALA A 218 -16.90 17.50 -29.73
C ALA A 218 -18.20 17.82 -28.95
N LEU A 219 -18.10 17.99 -27.62
CA LEU A 219 -18.82 18.98 -26.78
C LEU A 219 -18.45 18.81 -25.28
N VAL A 220 -17.68 19.77 -24.76
CA VAL A 220 -17.50 20.14 -23.35
C VAL A 220 -18.53 21.24 -23.03
N PRO A 221 -19.14 21.31 -21.83
CA PRO A 221 -18.85 22.41 -20.87
C PRO A 221 -19.18 22.07 -19.39
N PRO A 222 -19.18 23.01 -18.42
CA PRO A 222 -18.01 23.68 -17.85
C PRO A 222 -18.01 23.68 -16.29
N ASP A 223 -16.99 24.35 -15.75
CA ASP A 223 -16.64 24.59 -14.35
C ASP A 223 -17.77 24.91 -13.35
N THR A 224 -17.64 24.36 -12.14
CA THR A 224 -18.09 25.03 -10.91
C THR A 224 -16.93 25.09 -9.92
N VAL A 225 -16.28 26.25 -9.89
CA VAL A 225 -15.40 26.72 -8.81
C VAL A 225 -16.25 26.91 -7.55
N VAL A 226 -15.83 26.34 -6.41
CA VAL A 226 -16.39 26.70 -5.09
C VAL A 226 -15.23 26.98 -4.11
N PRO A 227 -15.27 28.06 -3.31
CA PRO A 227 -14.09 28.71 -2.73
C PRO A 227 -13.51 28.06 -1.47
N GLU A 228 -12.30 28.51 -1.13
CA GLU A 228 -11.58 28.25 0.13
C GLU A 228 -12.38 28.69 1.37
N MET A 229 -12.47 27.76 2.32
CA MET A 229 -12.55 27.95 3.76
C MET A 229 -13.67 28.85 4.32
N SER A 230 -14.62 28.20 5.00
CA SER A 230 -15.26 28.79 6.18
C SER A 230 -15.37 27.72 7.26
N TYR A 231 -14.56 27.93 8.28
CA TYR A 231 -14.52 27.19 9.54
C TYR A 231 -15.81 27.48 10.33
N SER A 232 -16.47 26.46 10.86
CA SER A 232 -17.33 26.63 12.04
C SER A 232 -17.19 25.42 12.93
N SER A 233 -16.38 25.62 13.97
CA SER A 233 -16.31 24.80 15.17
C SER A 233 -17.52 25.17 16.03
N SER A 234 -18.34 24.18 16.38
CA SER A 234 -19.14 24.22 17.59
C SER A 234 -19.24 22.80 18.12
N GLU A 235 -18.65 22.67 19.30
CA GLU A 235 -18.68 21.54 20.20
C GLU A 235 -20.10 21.42 20.79
N ASP A 236 -20.35 20.29 21.47
CA ASP A 236 -21.48 20.02 22.35
C ASP A 236 -22.82 19.60 21.70
N GLU A 237 -23.23 18.36 22.03
CA GLU A 237 -24.42 18.05 22.84
C GLU A 237 -24.61 16.52 22.83
N ASP A 238 -24.22 15.89 23.93
CA ASP A 238 -24.61 14.53 24.29
C ASP A 238 -26.13 14.47 24.52
N PHE A 239 -26.86 13.68 23.72
CA PHE A 239 -28.27 13.39 23.99
C PHE A 239 -28.42 11.92 24.43
N PHE A 240 -28.51 11.72 25.74
CA PHE A 240 -28.98 10.49 26.36
C PHE A 240 -30.50 10.59 26.51
N ASP A 241 -31.26 9.75 25.80
CA ASP A 241 -32.68 9.54 26.12
C ASP A 241 -32.79 8.65 27.36
N ALA A 242 -33.36 9.22 28.43
CA ALA A 242 -33.84 8.50 29.60
C ALA A 242 -35.33 8.24 29.43
N ASP A 243 -35.73 6.97 29.33
CA ASP A 243 -37.14 6.59 29.48
C ASP A 243 -37.43 6.33 30.97
N ASP A 244 -38.19 7.25 31.56
CA ASP A 244 -38.72 7.17 32.92
C ASP A 244 -39.95 6.26 32.98
N PHE A 245 -40.01 5.49 34.07
CA PHE A 245 -41.08 4.58 34.41
C PHE A 245 -42.34 5.34 34.82
N THR A 246 -43.50 5.01 34.25
CA THR A 246 -44.78 5.28 34.92
C THR A 246 -45.54 3.99 35.20
N SER A 247 -45.65 3.73 36.50
CA SER A 247 -46.45 2.74 37.22
C SER A 247 -47.93 2.70 36.83
N THR A 248 -48.52 1.51 36.85
CA THR A 248 -49.88 1.28 37.38
C THR A 248 -50.02 -0.18 37.83
N THR A 249 -50.21 -0.39 39.14
CA THR A 249 -50.67 -1.64 39.76
C THR A 249 -51.87 -1.30 40.65
N PRO A 250 -52.96 -2.08 40.65
CA PRO A 250 -53.94 -2.01 41.72
C PRO A 250 -53.70 -3.12 42.75
N SER A 251 -53.67 -2.69 44.00
CA SER A 251 -53.68 -3.47 45.23
C SER A 251 -55.01 -4.22 45.41
N GLN A 252 -54.96 -5.46 45.91
CA GLN A 252 -55.84 -5.93 46.99
C GLN A 252 -55.37 -7.29 47.54
N SER A 253 -55.19 -7.35 48.87
CA SER A 253 -55.26 -8.55 49.71
C SER A 253 -55.99 -8.14 50.99
N PRO A 254 -56.66 -9.04 51.73
CA PRO A 254 -55.91 -9.84 52.72
C PRO A 254 -56.47 -11.26 53.04
N ARG A 255 -55.58 -12.08 53.65
CA ARG A 255 -55.75 -13.09 54.74
C ARG A 255 -57.14 -13.75 54.91
N THR A 256 -57.32 -15.06 55.09
CA THR A 256 -56.61 -16.08 55.90
C THR A 256 -57.38 -17.40 55.74
N LYS A 257 -56.72 -18.57 55.80
CA LYS A 257 -56.97 -19.62 56.81
C LYS A 257 -56.10 -20.85 56.56
N SER A 258 -55.56 -21.35 57.66
CA SER A 258 -54.85 -22.60 57.82
C SER A 258 -55.86 -23.73 58.09
N LEU A 259 -55.67 -24.87 57.45
CA LEU A 259 -55.66 -26.23 58.01
C LEU A 259 -55.19 -27.19 56.92
#